data_AF-A0A931YVM3-F1
#
_entry.id   AF-A0A931YVM3-F1
#
_cell.length_a   1.000
_cell.length_b   1.000
_cell.length_c   1.000
_cell.angle_alpha   90.00
_cell.angle_beta   90.00
_cell.angle_gamma   90.00
#
_symmetry.space_group_name_H-M   'P 1'
#
loop_
_entity.id
_entity.type
_entity.pdbx_description
1 polymer ?
#
loop_
_entity_poly.entity_id
_entity_poly.type
_entity_poly.pdbx_seq_one_letter_code
_entity_poly.pdbx_strand_id
1 'polypeptide(L)'
;MPATVKKKQLTPVPVRFGREERGLFRLLQARATASDRSLSGQLKHYARLAIIAEDNPDLPLSMIHGILEAKAELRAGLGQPYQWGVIEPPA
;
A
#
# COMPACT_ATOMS: atom_id res chain seq x y z
N MET A 1 -28.91 9.33 20.22
CA MET A 1 -29.30 9.13 18.80
C MET A 1 -28.04 8.84 18.00
N PRO A 2 -27.94 7.73 17.24
CA PRO A 2 -26.75 7.48 16.44
C PRO A 2 -26.68 8.46 15.26
N ALA A 3 -25.59 9.22 15.18
CA ALA A 3 -25.34 10.16 14.10
C ALA A 3 -25.13 9.41 12.78
N THR A 4 -25.96 9.70 11.78
CA THR A 4 -25.85 9.14 10.43
C THR A 4 -24.56 9.63 9.78
N VAL A 5 -23.55 8.77 9.69
CA VAL A 5 -22.29 9.08 9.01
C VAL A 5 -22.57 9.27 7.52
N LYS A 6 -22.51 10.51 7.03
CA LYS A 6 -22.63 10.83 5.60
C LYS A 6 -21.51 10.11 4.84
N LYS A 7 -21.86 9.10 4.05
CA LYS A 7 -20.91 8.39 3.19
C LYS A 7 -20.27 9.39 2.22
N LYS A 8 -18.94 9.56 2.32
CA LYS A 8 -18.15 10.46 1.48
C LYS A 8 -18.36 10.08 0.01
N GLN A 9 -18.98 10.95 -0.79
CA GLN A 9 -19.20 10.72 -2.21
C GLN A 9 -17.85 10.54 -2.92
N LEU A 10 -17.67 9.39 -3.57
CA LEU A 10 -16.47 9.07 -4.34
C LEU A 10 -16.67 9.56 -5.77
N THR A 11 -15.77 10.40 -6.27
CA THR A 11 -15.78 10.81 -7.68
C THR A 11 -15.28 9.64 -8.55
N PRO A 12 -16.11 9.07 -9.45
CA PRO A 12 -15.67 7.98 -10.30
C PRO A 12 -14.73 8.52 -11.39
N VAL A 13 -13.51 8.00 -11.44
CA VAL A 13 -12.54 8.31 -12.49
C VAL A 13 -12.42 7.10 -13.41
N PRO A 14 -12.94 7.17 -14.66
CA PRO A 14 -12.82 6.07 -15.61
C PRO A 14 -11.39 5.99 -16.15
N VAL A 15 -10.80 4.79 -16.12
CA VAL A 15 -9.49 4.50 -16.73
C VAL A 15 -9.73 3.59 -17.93
N ARG A 16 -9.21 3.98 -19.10
CA ARG A 16 -9.38 3.24 -20.35
C ARG A 16 -8.08 2.51 -20.67
N PHE A 17 -8.21 1.26 -21.12
CA PHE A 17 -7.09 0.46 -21.63
C PHE A 17 -7.27 0.28 -23.13
N GLY A 18 -6.25 0.65 -23.90
CA GLY A 18 -6.20 0.47 -25.34
C GLY A 18 -6.00 -0.98 -25.76
N ARG A 19 -5.99 -1.23 -27.08
CA ARG A 19 -5.76 -2.57 -27.64
C ARG A 19 -4.37 -3.12 -27.31
N GLU A 20 -3.37 -2.25 -27.24
CA GLU A 20 -1.97 -2.62 -27.00
C GLU A 20 -1.70 -2.95 -25.52
N GLU A 21 -2.48 -2.35 -24.62
CA GLU A 21 -2.34 -2.52 -23.17
C GLU A 21 -3.11 -3.74 -22.63
N ARG A 22 -3.69 -4.57 -23.52
CA ARG A 22 -4.44 -5.78 -23.11
C ARG A 22 -3.62 -6.70 -22.21
N GLY A 23 -2.32 -6.82 -22.47
CA GLY A 23 -1.40 -7.59 -21.63
C GLY A 23 -1.30 -7.02 -20.22
N LEU A 24 -1.08 -5.70 -20.12
CA LEU A 24 -1.04 -4.99 -18.84
C LEU A 24 -2.36 -5.10 -18.08
N PHE A 25 -3.49 -4.92 -18.76
CA PHE A 25 -4.82 -5.06 -18.15
C PHE A 25 -5.02 -6.44 -17.52
N ARG A 26 -4.70 -7.52 -18.25
CA ARG A 26 -4.80 -8.90 -17.74
C ARG A 26 -3.86 -9.12 -16.55
N LEU A 27 -2.64 -8.61 -16.62
CA LEU A 27 -1.69 -8.70 -15.52
C LEU A 27 -2.19 -7.99 -14.26
N LEU A 28 -2.73 -6.77 -14.40
CA LEU A 28 -3.33 -6.02 -13.30
C LEU A 28 -4.51 -6.77 -12.70
N GLN A 29 -5.36 -7.38 -13.54
CA GLN A 29 -6.49 -8.18 -13.08
C GLN A 29 -6.03 -9.39 -12.26
N ALA A 30 -5.06 -10.15 -12.77
CA ALA A 30 -4.53 -11.32 -12.05
C ALA A 30 -3.91 -10.93 -10.70
N ARG A 31 -3.12 -9.85 -10.65
CA ARG A 31 -2.51 -9.37 -9.41
C ARG A 31 -3.54 -8.81 -8.43
N ALA A 32 -4.58 -8.16 -8.92
CA ALA A 32 -5.69 -7.69 -8.10
C ALA A 32 -6.37 -8.87 -7.40
N THR A 33 -6.71 -9.93 -8.16
CA THR A 33 -7.27 -11.18 -7.62
C THR A 33 -6.33 -11.83 -6.60
N ALA A 34 -5.04 -11.97 -6.91
CA ALA A 34 -4.07 -12.58 -5.99
C ALA A 34 -3.85 -11.79 -4.69
N SER A 35 -4.21 -10.49 -4.68
CA SER A 35 -4.05 -9.61 -3.51
C SER A 35 -5.39 -9.33 -2.80
N ASP A 36 -6.47 -10.04 -3.15
CA ASP A 36 -7.84 -9.79 -2.67
C ASP A 36 -8.29 -8.33 -2.82
N ARG A 37 -7.93 -7.69 -3.95
CA ARG A 37 -8.30 -6.31 -4.29
C ARG A 37 -9.16 -6.25 -5.55
N SER A 38 -10.01 -5.22 -5.63
CA SER A 38 -10.62 -4.84 -6.91
C SER A 38 -9.56 -4.30 -7.86
N LEU A 39 -9.82 -4.35 -9.18
CA LEU A 39 -8.90 -3.80 -10.19
C LEU A 39 -8.57 -2.31 -9.92
N SER A 40 -9.59 -1.51 -9.58
CA SER A 40 -9.39 -0.10 -9.24
C SER A 40 -8.62 0.08 -7.93
N GLY A 41 -8.81 -0.83 -6.96
CA GLY A 41 -8.02 -0.88 -5.74
C GLY A 41 -6.55 -1.18 -6.01
N GLN A 42 -6.27 -2.13 -6.90
CA GLN A 42 -4.91 -2.48 -7.31
C GLN A 42 -4.23 -1.32 -8.05
N LEU A 43 -4.95 -0.63 -8.93
CA LEU A 43 -4.42 0.55 -9.62
C LEU A 43 -4.06 1.67 -8.64
N LYS A 44 -4.96 1.96 -7.68
CA LYS A 44 -4.69 2.95 -6.61
C LYS A 44 -3.52 2.53 -5.73
N HIS A 45 -3.37 1.24 -5.44
CA HIS A 45 -2.25 0.72 -4.67
C HIS A 45 -0.93 0.98 -5.40
N TYR A 46 -0.83 0.64 -6.69
CA TYR A 46 0.37 0.91 -7.47
C TYR A 46 0.65 2.39 -7.65
N ALA A 47 -0.37 3.23 -7.88
CA ALA A 47 -0.18 4.67 -7.95
C ALA A 47 0.39 5.24 -6.65
N ARG A 48 -0.09 4.79 -5.47
CA ARG A 48 0.48 5.21 -4.19
C ARG A 48 1.93 4.76 -4.03
N LEU A 49 2.27 3.53 -4.42
CA LEU A 49 3.64 3.05 -4.34
C LEU A 49 4.57 3.82 -5.29
N ALA A 50 4.12 4.13 -6.50
CA ALA A 50 4.88 4.92 -7.45
C ALA A 50 5.21 6.31 -6.89
N ILE A 51 4.21 7.02 -6.35
CA ILE A 51 4.44 8.34 -5.72
C ILE A 51 5.46 8.24 -4.57
N ILE A 52 5.33 7.24 -3.69
CA ILE A 52 6.28 7.05 -2.57
C ILE A 52 7.69 6.77 -3.09
N ALA A 53 7.82 5.94 -4.12
CA ALA A 53 9.11 5.59 -4.71
C ALA A 53 9.74 6.77 -5.47
N GLU A 54 8.94 7.60 -6.14
CA GLU A 54 9.40 8.83 -6.79
C GLU A 54 9.89 9.86 -5.76
N ASP A 55 9.16 10.02 -4.65
CA ASP A 55 9.54 10.92 -3.55
C ASP A 55 10.76 10.40 -2.76
N ASN A 56 11.03 9.08 -2.80
CA ASN A 56 12.08 8.42 -2.02
C ASN A 56 12.86 7.41 -2.89
N PRO A 57 13.67 7.89 -3.85
CA PRO A 57 14.29 7.05 -4.89
C PRO A 57 15.36 6.08 -4.36
N ASP A 58 15.90 6.36 -3.19
CA ASP A 58 16.90 5.55 -2.49
C ASP A 58 16.28 4.37 -1.73
N LEU A 59 14.97 4.38 -1.48
CA LEU A 59 14.28 3.30 -0.79
C LEU A 59 13.84 2.21 -1.78
N PRO A 60 14.31 0.96 -1.60
CA PRO A 60 13.84 -0.17 -2.39
C PRO A 60 12.34 -0.43 -2.14
N LEU A 61 11.62 -0.89 -3.18
CA LEU A 61 10.19 -1.22 -3.08
C LEU A 61 9.89 -2.22 -1.94
N SER A 62 10.76 -3.20 -1.70
CA SER A 62 10.61 -4.15 -0.60
C SER A 62 10.61 -3.46 0.76
N MET A 63 11.47 -2.45 0.95
CA MET A 63 11.53 -1.66 2.17
C MET A 63 10.28 -0.80 2.34
N ILE A 64 9.81 -0.16 1.25
CA ILE A 64 8.55 0.60 1.25
C ILE A 64 7.38 -0.30 1.68
N HIS A 65 7.30 -1.52 1.14
CA HIS A 65 6.30 -2.50 1.53
C HIS A 65 6.37 -2.84 3.02
N GLY A 66 7.54 -3.18 3.52
CA GLY A 66 7.73 -3.52 4.94
C GLY A 66 7.36 -2.35 5.87
N ILE A 67 7.69 -1.11 5.50
CA ILE A 67 7.30 0.07 6.28
C ILE A 67 5.77 0.25 6.29
N LEU A 68 5.11 0.05 5.15
CA LEU A 68 3.65 0.18 5.07
C LEU A 68 2.94 -0.91 5.89
N GLU A 69 3.45 -2.14 5.87
CA GLU A 69 2.96 -3.26 6.68
C GLU A 69 3.17 -2.98 8.17
N ALA A 70 4.39 -2.61 8.58
CA ALA A 70 4.69 -2.25 9.96
C ALA A 70 3.80 -1.10 10.48
N LYS A 71 3.52 -0.09 9.64
CA LYS A 71 2.58 0.99 9.99
C LYS A 71 1.15 0.49 10.17
N ALA A 72 0.72 -0.53 9.41
CA ALA A 72 -0.59 -1.14 9.56
C ALA A 72 -0.67 -1.98 10.85
N GLU A 73 0.36 -2.77 11.14
CA GLU A 73 0.50 -3.55 12.37
C GLU A 73 0.50 -2.66 13.62
N LEU A 74 1.26 -1.57 13.60
CA LEU A 74 1.26 -0.56 14.67
C LEU A 74 -0.14 0.01 14.92
N ARG A 75 -0.89 0.34 13.85
CA ARG A 75 -2.27 0.81 13.97
C ARG A 75 -3.24 -0.26 14.47
N ALA A 76 -2.94 -1.53 14.20
CA ALA A 76 -3.68 -2.67 14.73
C ALA A 76 -3.31 -3.01 16.18
N GLY A 77 -2.33 -2.32 16.78
CA GLY A 77 -1.87 -2.57 18.15
C GLY A 77 -0.92 -3.76 18.27
N LEU A 78 -0.35 -4.23 17.16
CA LEU A 78 0.58 -5.38 17.13
C LEU A 78 2.05 -4.97 17.36
N GLY A 79 2.30 -3.68 17.62
CA GLY A 79 3.63 -3.15 17.90
C GLY A 79 4.23 -3.70 19.19
N GLN A 80 5.53 -3.98 19.18
CA GLN A 80 6.29 -4.34 20.37
C GLN A 80 7.17 -3.16 20.81
N PRO A 81 7.27 -2.88 22.12
CA PRO A 81 8.20 -1.88 22.63
C PRO A 81 9.64 -2.28 22.28
N TYR A 82 10.40 -1.36 21.69
CA TYR A 82 11.83 -1.57 21.48
C TYR A 82 12.55 -1.51 22.83
N GLN A 83 13.26 -2.57 23.20
CA GLN A 83 14.09 -2.58 24.40
C GLN A 83 15.46 -2.00 24.07
N TRP A 84 15.77 -0.85 24.66
CA TRP A 84 17.07 -0.22 24.50
C TRP A 84 18.13 -0.99 25.30
N GLY A 85 19.08 -1.63 24.62
CA GLY A 85 20.24 -2.26 25.26
C GLY A 85 21.44 -1.31 25.27
N VAL A 86 22.19 -1.28 26.39
CA VAL A 86 23.55 -0.72 26.41
C VAL A 86 24.46 -1.79 25.82
N ILE A 87 25.14 -1.47 24.71
CA ILE A 87 26.20 -2.34 24.19
C ILE A 87 27.38 -2.18 25.15
N GLU A 88 27.52 -3.10 26.11
CA GLU A 88 28.74 -3.15 26.91
C GLU A 88 29.87 -3.68 26.02
N PRO A 89 30.99 -2.95 25.89
CA PRO A 89 32.12 -3.45 25.12
C PRO A 89 32.68 -4.70 25.80
N PRO A 90 33.15 -5.70 25.03
CA PRO A 90 33.77 -6.89 25.61
C PRO A 90 35.02 -6.50 26.41
N ALA A 91 35.18 -7.15 27.58
CA ALA A 91 36.28 -6.97 28.52
C ALA A 91 37.63 -7.41 27.97
#